data_AF-A0A349FFH2-F1
#
_entry.id   AF-A0A349FFH2-F1
#
_cell.length_a   1.000
_cell.length_b   1.000
_cell.length_c   1.000
_cell.angle_alpha   90.00
_cell.angle_beta   90.00
_cell.angle_gamma   90.00
#
_symmetry.space_group_name_H-M   'P 1'
#
loop_
_entity.id
_entity.type
_entity.pdbx_description
1 polymer ?
#
loop_
_entity_poly.entity_id
_entity_poly.type
_entity_poly.pdbx_seq_one_letter_code
_entity_poly.pdbx_strand_id
1 'polypeptide(L)' 'EAAAEQTEFDVILASAGANKVQVIKAVRGATGLGLKEAKALVDGAPAALKEGVDKAEAEALKAQLEEVGAVVEVK' A
#
# COMPACT_ATOMS: atom_id res chain seq x y z
N GLU A 1 -26.22 -6.48 17.09
CA GLU A 1 -26.02 -5.65 15.89
C GLU A 1 -24.98 -6.36 15.04
N ALA A 2 -25.38 -6.88 13.88
CA ALA A 2 -24.44 -7.53 12.97
C ALA A 2 -23.54 -6.42 12.44
N ALA A 3 -22.30 -6.38 12.94
CA ALA A 3 -21.25 -5.60 12.31
C ALA A 3 -21.28 -5.95 10.83
N ALA A 4 -21.60 -4.97 9.98
CA ALA A 4 -21.48 -5.14 8.54
C ALA A 4 -20.09 -5.73 8.31
N GLU A 5 -20.03 -6.96 7.78
CA GLU A 5 -18.76 -7.60 7.49
C GLU A 5 -18.01 -6.65 6.55
N GLN A 6 -16.94 -6.03 7.04
CA GLN A 6 -16.12 -5.15 6.24
C GLN A 6 -15.51 -6.00 5.12
N THR A 7 -16.06 -5.85 3.92
CA THR A 7 -15.60 -6.54 2.72
C THR A 7 -14.63 -5.70 1.90
N GLU A 8 -14.52 -4.42 2.25
CA GLU A 8 -13.74 -3.41 1.55
C GLU A 8 -12.68 -2.85 2.51
N PHE A 9 -11.43 -2.89 2.05
CA PHE A 9 -10.27 -2.48 2.81
C PHE A 9 -9.44 -1.47 2.03
N ASP A 10 -8.91 -0.49 2.75
CA ASP A 10 -8.02 0.51 2.21
C ASP A 10 -6.58 0.21 2.61
N VAL A 11 -5.69 0.12 1.64
CA VAL A 11 -4.26 -0.12 1.85
C VAL A 11 -3.53 1.20 1.81
N ILE A 12 -2.94 1.60 2.92
CA ILE A 12 -2.26 2.88 3.10
C ILE A 12 -0.77 2.62 3.34
N LEU A 13 0.09 3.23 2.52
CA LEU A 13 1.51 3.33 2.82
C LEU A 13 1.72 4.33 3.95
N ALA A 14 1.99 3.86 5.17
CA ALA A 14 2.27 4.73 6.29
C ALA A 14 3.70 5.29 6.24
N SER A 15 4.67 4.46 5.83
CA SER A 15 6.07 4.88 5.66
C SER A 15 6.83 4.00 4.68
N ALA A 16 7.75 4.58 3.92
CA ALA A 16 8.62 3.86 3.00
C ALA A 16 9.81 3.15 3.68
N GLY A 17 10.02 3.38 4.98
CA GLY A 17 11.18 2.86 5.71
C GLY A 17 12.52 3.25 5.09
N ALA A 18 13.56 2.46 5.37
CA ALA A 18 14.92 2.72 4.89
C ALA A 18 15.14 2.35 3.42
N ASN A 19 14.36 1.39 2.90
CA ASN A 19 14.54 0.80 1.56
C ASN A 19 13.67 1.48 0.48
N LYS A 20 13.65 2.81 0.48
CA LYS A 20 12.75 3.62 -0.34
C LYS A 20 12.74 3.27 -1.84
N VAL A 21 13.88 2.89 -2.43
CA VAL A 21 13.95 2.49 -3.86
C VAL A 21 13.18 1.20 -4.13
N GLN A 22 13.26 0.21 -3.22
CA GLN A 22 12.52 -1.05 -3.37
C GLN A 22 11.03 -0.82 -3.17
N VAL A 23 10.65 0.01 -2.20
CA VAL A 23 9.25 0.42 -2.00
C VAL A 23 8.68 1.11 -3.24
N ILE A 24 9.39 2.05 -3.86
CA ILE A 24 8.94 2.70 -5.10
C ILE A 24 8.72 1.67 -6.22
N LYS A 25 9.58 0.66 -6.35
CA LYS A 25 9.40 -0.40 -7.36
C LYS A 25 8.16 -1.25 -7.07
N ALA A 26 7.95 -1.63 -5.80
CA ALA A 26 6.80 -2.42 -5.38
C ALA A 26 5.48 -1.64 -5.57
N VAL A 27 5.43 -0.38 -5.14
CA VAL A 27 4.28 0.52 -5.38
C VAL A 27 4.00 0.65 -6.88
N ARG A 28 5.03 0.84 -7.70
CA ARG A 28 4.87 0.92 -9.17
C ARG A 28 4.28 -0.36 -9.75
N GLY A 29 4.74 -1.52 -9.28
CA GLY A 29 4.22 -2.83 -9.71
C GLY A 29 2.76 -3.05 -9.29
N ALA A 30 2.38 -2.62 -8.09
CA ALA A 30 1.05 -2.81 -7.54
C ALA A 30 -0.01 -1.86 -8.11
N THR A 31 0.39 -0.63 -8.47
CA THR A 31 -0.52 0.45 -8.89
C THR A 31 -0.45 0.79 -10.38
N GLY A 32 0.62 0.39 -11.08
CA GLY A 32 0.83 0.73 -12.49
C GLY A 32 1.21 2.19 -12.76
N LEU A 33 1.40 3.01 -11.72
CA LEU A 33 1.79 4.42 -11.84
C LEU A 33 3.12 4.61 -12.57
N GLY A 34 3.35 5.80 -13.14
CA GLY A 34 4.66 6.19 -13.65
C GLY A 34 5.70 6.34 -12.54
N LEU A 35 7.00 6.31 -12.89
CA LEU A 35 8.08 6.45 -11.90
C LEU A 35 7.97 7.73 -11.07
N LYS A 36 7.57 8.83 -11.70
CA LYS A 36 7.40 10.13 -11.03
C LYS A 36 6.24 10.10 -10.02
N GLU A 37 5.12 9.51 -10.40
CA GLU A 37 3.91 9.41 -9.57
C GLU A 37 4.14 8.46 -8.40
N ALA A 38 4.71 7.27 -8.66
CA ALA A 38 5.06 6.32 -7.60
C ALA A 38 6.06 6.92 -6.60
N LYS A 39 7.07 7.68 -7.08
CA LYS A 39 7.99 8.40 -6.21
C LYS A 39 7.28 9.46 -5.37
N ALA A 40 6.42 10.26 -5.98
CA ALA A 40 5.67 11.30 -5.26
C ALA A 40 4.74 10.69 -4.20
N LEU A 41 4.08 9.57 -4.49
CA LEU A 41 3.25 8.83 -3.55
C LEU A 41 4.09 8.35 -2.35
N VAL A 42 5.20 7.68 -2.62
CA VAL A 42 6.08 7.12 -1.56
C VAL A 42 6.75 8.21 -0.72
N ASP A 43 7.14 9.33 -1.33
CA ASP A 43 7.70 10.49 -0.61
C ASP A 43 6.62 11.26 0.18
N GLY A 44 5.35 11.17 -0.24
CA GLY A 44 4.20 11.81 0.39
C GLY A 44 3.51 10.96 1.47
N ALA A 45 4.10 9.85 1.89
CA ALA A 45 3.52 9.01 2.94
C ALA A 45 3.23 9.82 4.23
N PRO A 46 2.08 9.61 4.91
CA PRO A 46 1.10 8.56 4.65
C PRO A 46 0.22 8.79 3.41
N ALA A 47 0.09 7.77 2.55
CA ALA A 47 -0.63 7.86 1.28
C ALA A 47 -1.39 6.56 0.94
N ALA A 48 -2.60 6.68 0.38
CA ALA A 48 -3.38 5.53 -0.08
C ALA A 48 -2.74 4.89 -1.32
N LEU A 49 -2.68 3.55 -1.33
CA LEU A 49 -2.17 2.74 -2.44
C LEU A 49 -3.29 2.11 -3.24
N LYS A 50 -4.29 1.56 -2.54
CA LYS A 50 -5.52 0.99 -3.08
C LYS A 50 -6.64 1.23 -2.07
N GLU A 51 -7.84 1.44 -2.56
CA GLU A 51 -9.04 1.70 -1.76
C GLU A 51 -10.13 0.72 -2.18
N GLY A 52 -10.93 0.26 -1.22
CA GLY A 52 -12.06 -0.64 -1.47
C GLY A 52 -11.69 -2.01 -2.04
N VAL A 53 -10.51 -2.55 -1.70
CA VAL A 53 -10.10 -3.89 -2.14
C VAL A 53 -10.56 -4.97 -1.17
N ASP A 54 -10.66 -6.22 -1.63
CA ASP A 54 -10.97 -7.32 -0.73
C ASP A 54 -9.80 -7.62 0.21
N LYS A 55 -10.09 -8.34 1.30
CA LYS A 55 -9.11 -8.68 2.33
C LYS A 55 -7.88 -9.42 1.78
N ALA A 56 -8.06 -10.32 0.81
CA ALA A 56 -6.94 -11.09 0.28
C ALA A 56 -6.00 -10.20 -0.54
N GLU A 57 -6.55 -9.28 -1.34
CA GLU A 57 -5.77 -8.28 -2.06
C GLU A 57 -5.06 -7.30 -1.10
N ALA A 58 -5.75 -6.83 -0.06
CA ALA A 58 -5.17 -5.93 0.95
C ALA A 58 -3.98 -6.57 1.68
N GLU A 59 -4.15 -7.80 2.17
CA GLU A 59 -3.12 -8.54 2.88
C GLU A 59 -1.94 -8.91 1.96
N ALA A 60 -2.21 -9.27 0.71
CA ALA A 60 -1.16 -9.56 -0.28
C ALA A 60 -0.31 -8.32 -0.57
N LEU A 61 -0.96 -7.16 -0.78
CA LEU A 61 -0.25 -5.90 -1.05
C LEU A 61 0.56 -5.44 0.17
N LYS A 62 -0.02 -5.56 1.38
CA LYS A 62 0.69 -5.30 2.63
C LYS A 62 1.94 -6.17 2.75
N ALA A 63 1.82 -7.48 2.58
CA ALA A 63 2.94 -8.41 2.69
C ALA A 63 4.06 -8.09 1.69
N GLN A 64 3.71 -7.81 0.43
CA GLN A 64 4.68 -7.45 -0.61
C GLN A 64 5.47 -6.17 -0.28
N LEU A 65 4.82 -5.19 0.35
CA LEU A 65 5.44 -3.92 0.70
C LEU A 65 6.25 -4.00 2.00
N GLU A 66 5.76 -4.75 3.00
CA GLU A 66 6.50 -4.98 4.24
C GLU A 66 7.77 -5.81 4.01
N GLU A 67 7.76 -6.78 3.08
CA GLU A 67 8.95 -7.54 2.70
C GLU A 67 10.10 -6.65 2.20
N VAL A 68 9.76 -5.54 1.53
CA VAL A 68 10.75 -4.55 1.07
C VAL A 68 11.00 -3.42 2.08
N GLY A 69 10.43 -3.51 3.29
CA GLY A 69 10.70 -2.61 4.41
C GLY A 69 9.79 -1.39 4.51
N ALA A 70 8.65 -1.38 3.81
CA ALA A 70 7.60 -0.38 4.05
C ALA A 70 6.80 -0.70 5.32
N VAL A 71 6.11 0.30 5.86
CA VAL A 71 5.06 0.14 6.87
C VAL A 71 3.74 0.43 6.19
N VAL A 72 2.82 -0.54 6.24
CA VAL A 72 1.52 -0.46 5.58
C VAL A 72 0.40 -0.67 6.59
N GLU A 73 -0.61 0.19 6.53
CA GLU A 73 -1.83 0.08 7.31
C GLU A 73 -2.98 -0.40 6.41
N VAL A 74 -3.79 -1.31 6.92
CA VAL A 74 -5.01 -1.78 6.27
C VAL A 74 -6.19 -1.29 7.13
N LYS A 75 -7.09 -0.53 6.53
CA LYS A 75 -8.27 0.03 7.20
C LYS A 75 -9.55 -0.55 6.66
#